data_AF-A0A6C0JSU4-F1
#
_entry.id   AF-A0A6C0JSU4-F1
#
_cell.length_a   1.000
_cell.length_b   1.000
_cell.length_c   1.000
_cell.angle_alpha   90.00
_cell.angle_beta   90.00
_cell.angle_gamma   90.00
#
_symmetry.space_group_name_H-M   'P 1'
#
loop_
_entity.id
_entity.type
_entity.pdbx_description
1 polymer ?
#
loop_
_entity_poly.entity_id
_entity_poly.type
_entity_poly.pdbx_seq_one_letter_code
_entity_poly.pdbx_strand_id
1 'polypeptide(L)'
;MSDSNDTLIIKEATENKPKTASVEPASVDAPENVDEAKSSDEAKSSETPTPDGDAPPPVEVAPINLEFNRANIEALGNHVHLVDSDEDNKVDMFCYVKCSEDDNELLKQCRGVVFSGNDLVMKAFPYTSEFNHAELDEINTALGEFNDWSFYEAHEGACARMFHHSGKWFVSTHRKLNAFRSKWASRESFGTSFKNALTAEEEHNPEFKAILPEGDNILERFQSTLDVSKQYMFLIRNTKDNRIVCNAPERPTVYHVGTFVDGVLVMTENVGLPIPTKLTFLNIDELQAHVEKVSYRDLQGVIGFTSENKQVKIIHKDYQDLFRARGNEPSIKFRYLQIRMNRRFVNMLYHLYPDMAETFDEYENTLFDIARSIYRAYVQRFIKKRYVTVPREEFAVIRECHSWHLTDRTENRISLDQVVRVMNQQSPTHLNHMIRRFKLEQTRQNDQTDLTRPRSDSIRSNKSFEQSPAVRNINPTPTPPVPPLLLGNNTAVKKKKARSRTTAILPRKPLYVPKKKTAVPEPEHIKDD
;
A
#
# COMPACT_ATOMS: atom_id res chain seq x y z
N MET A 1 -48.40 -49.70 -15.95
CA MET A 1 -49.43 -49.30 -16.92
C MET A 1 -49.30 -47.79 -17.04
N SER A 2 -48.45 -47.34 -17.97
CA SER A 2 -48.84 -46.81 -19.30
C SER A 2 -49.33 -45.37 -19.16
N ASP A 3 -48.50 -44.36 -19.45
CA ASP A 3 -48.17 -43.83 -20.78
C ASP A 3 -49.36 -43.15 -21.47
N SER A 4 -49.21 -41.85 -21.74
CA SER A 4 -49.75 -41.03 -22.87
C SER A 4 -49.50 -39.55 -22.50
N ASN A 5 -48.59 -38.76 -23.07
CA ASN A 5 -48.12 -38.53 -24.46
C ASN A 5 -49.21 -38.03 -25.41
N ASP A 6 -49.11 -36.76 -25.83
CA ASP A 6 -49.64 -36.25 -27.12
C ASP A 6 -48.85 -35.01 -27.62
N THR A 7 -47.77 -35.29 -28.37
CA THR A 7 -47.57 -35.13 -29.82
C THR A 7 -48.08 -33.90 -30.63
N LEU A 8 -47.10 -33.12 -31.15
CA LEU A 8 -46.87 -32.56 -32.51
C LEU A 8 -47.91 -31.73 -33.29
N ILE A 9 -47.44 -30.67 -34.00
CA ILE A 9 -47.37 -30.62 -35.49
C ILE A 9 -46.38 -29.53 -36.01
N ILE A 10 -45.71 -29.94 -37.09
CA ILE A 10 -44.62 -29.47 -37.96
C ILE A 10 -44.91 -28.19 -38.79
N LYS A 11 -43.85 -27.41 -39.13
CA LYS A 11 -43.47 -27.07 -40.54
C LYS A 11 -42.08 -26.41 -40.69
N GLU A 12 -41.31 -26.99 -41.60
CA GLU A 12 -39.97 -26.61 -42.07
C GLU A 12 -39.99 -25.38 -42.99
N ALA A 13 -38.89 -24.62 -43.00
CA ALA A 13 -38.37 -23.99 -44.21
C ALA A 13 -36.83 -23.94 -44.17
N THR A 14 -36.23 -24.57 -45.17
CA THR A 14 -34.80 -24.62 -45.52
C THR A 14 -34.30 -23.28 -46.05
N GLU A 15 -33.08 -22.87 -45.66
CA GLU A 15 -32.20 -22.12 -46.56
C GLU A 15 -30.70 -22.27 -46.21
N ASN A 16 -29.88 -22.23 -47.26
CA ASN A 16 -28.49 -22.66 -47.34
C ASN A 16 -27.46 -21.60 -46.86
N LYS A 17 -26.43 -22.08 -46.14
CA LYS A 17 -24.96 -21.74 -46.10
C LYS A 17 -24.46 -20.35 -46.60
N PRO A 18 -23.40 -19.77 -45.99
CA PRO A 18 -22.07 -20.40 -46.02
C PRO A 18 -21.18 -20.26 -44.77
N LYS A 19 -20.14 -21.11 -44.77
CA LYS A 19 -19.05 -21.23 -43.79
C LYS A 19 -18.21 -19.96 -43.69
N THR A 20 -17.96 -19.50 -42.47
CA THR A 20 -16.86 -18.59 -42.12
C THR A 20 -16.03 -19.19 -40.99
N ALA A 21 -14.72 -19.05 -41.15
CA ALA A 21 -13.67 -19.67 -40.35
C ALA A 21 -13.68 -19.22 -38.89
N SER A 22 -13.41 -20.17 -38.00
CA SER A 22 -13.15 -19.97 -36.57
C SER A 22 -11.79 -19.29 -36.39
N VAL A 23 -11.81 -18.08 -35.85
CA VAL A 23 -10.64 -17.40 -35.27
C VAL A 23 -10.75 -17.52 -33.75
N GLU A 24 -9.70 -18.02 -33.11
CA GLU A 24 -9.54 -18.10 -31.65
C GLU A 24 -9.63 -16.70 -31.01
N PRO A 25 -10.28 -16.52 -29.86
CA PRO A 25 -10.22 -15.26 -29.14
C PRO A 25 -8.91 -15.19 -28.34
N ALA A 26 -8.07 -14.24 -28.73
CA ALA A 26 -6.95 -13.78 -27.94
C ALA A 26 -7.44 -13.23 -26.59
N SER A 27 -6.75 -13.65 -25.52
CA SER A 27 -6.89 -13.11 -24.18
C SER A 27 -6.57 -11.60 -24.18
N VAL A 28 -7.59 -10.78 -23.94
CA VAL A 28 -7.42 -9.35 -23.71
C VAL A 28 -7.23 -9.15 -22.21
N ASP A 29 -5.98 -8.95 -21.80
CA ASP A 29 -5.65 -8.42 -20.49
C ASP A 29 -6.24 -7.00 -20.39
N ALA A 30 -7.25 -6.84 -19.52
CA ALA A 30 -7.79 -5.54 -19.16
C ALA A 30 -6.74 -4.77 -18.33
N PRO A 31 -6.53 -3.46 -18.59
CA PRO A 31 -5.58 -2.66 -17.84
C PRO A 31 -6.05 -2.48 -16.39
N GLU A 32 -5.13 -2.75 -15.45
CA GLU A 32 -5.24 -2.39 -14.03
C GLU A 32 -5.51 -0.88 -13.89
N ASN A 33 -6.74 -0.53 -13.50
CA ASN A 33 -7.05 0.79 -12.95
C ASN A 33 -6.39 0.91 -11.57
N VAL A 34 -5.18 1.45 -11.56
CA VAL A 34 -4.57 2.00 -10.35
C VAL A 34 -5.18 3.37 -10.15
N ASP A 35 -6.24 3.45 -9.34
CA ASP A 35 -6.74 4.74 -8.84
C ASP A 35 -5.63 5.40 -7.99
N GLU A 36 -4.86 6.26 -8.65
CA GLU A 36 -3.90 7.15 -8.02
C GLU A 36 -4.66 8.10 -7.09
N ALA A 37 -4.61 7.83 -5.79
CA ALA A 37 -4.89 8.82 -4.77
C ALA A 37 -3.88 9.97 -4.92
N LYS A 38 -4.29 11.03 -5.63
CA LYS A 38 -3.53 12.28 -5.73
C LYS A 38 -3.39 12.90 -4.33
N SER A 39 -2.22 12.72 -3.75
CA SER A 39 -1.72 13.51 -2.62
C SER A 39 -1.62 14.97 -3.06
N SER A 40 -2.68 15.74 -2.83
CA SER A 40 -2.70 17.19 -2.97
C SER A 40 -2.68 17.81 -1.58
N ASP A 41 -1.47 18.10 -1.11
CA ASP A 41 -1.20 19.04 -0.03
C ASP A 41 -0.11 19.98 -0.56
N GLU A 42 -0.52 21.07 -1.20
CA GLU A 42 0.29 22.29 -1.37
C GLU A 42 -0.65 23.41 -1.85
N ALA A 43 -1.34 24.05 -0.91
CA ALA A 43 -1.99 25.33 -1.11
C ALA A 43 -1.36 26.34 -0.15
N LYS A 44 -0.45 27.17 -0.68
CA LYS A 44 -0.05 28.43 -0.03
C LYS A 44 -1.00 29.51 -0.51
N SER A 45 -1.96 29.90 0.34
CA SER A 45 -2.71 31.15 0.16
C SER A 45 -1.83 32.32 0.60
N SER A 46 -1.62 33.27 -0.31
CA SER A 46 -1.09 34.59 -0.01
C SER A 46 -2.28 35.53 0.10
N GLU A 47 -2.72 35.81 1.32
CA GLU A 47 -3.74 36.83 1.57
C GLU A 47 -3.09 38.21 1.71
N THR A 48 -3.66 39.17 1.00
CA THR A 48 -3.36 40.60 1.12
C THR A 48 -4.34 41.20 2.14
N PRO A 49 -3.89 42.08 3.05
CA PRO A 49 -4.76 42.63 4.07
C PRO A 49 -5.76 43.62 3.45
N THR A 50 -7.04 43.43 3.75
CA THR A 50 -8.10 44.42 3.49
C THR A 50 -8.43 45.16 4.79
N PRO A 51 -8.97 46.39 4.72
CA PRO A 51 -9.11 47.27 5.88
C PRO A 51 -10.30 46.86 6.75
N ASP A 52 -10.10 46.95 8.07
CA ASP A 52 -11.05 46.66 9.13
C ASP A 52 -12.37 47.44 8.96
N GLY A 53 -13.46 46.70 8.75
CA GLY A 53 -14.83 47.17 8.92
C GLY A 53 -15.54 46.24 9.88
N ASP A 54 -16.14 46.81 10.94
CA ASP A 54 -16.88 46.13 12.01
C ASP A 54 -17.95 45.17 11.45
N ALA A 55 -17.58 43.90 11.27
CA ALA A 55 -18.53 42.84 10.99
C ALA A 55 -19.18 42.39 12.31
N PRO A 56 -20.52 42.25 12.37
CA PRO A 56 -21.18 41.71 13.55
C PRO A 56 -20.64 40.30 13.86
N PRO A 57 -20.53 39.93 15.15
CA PRO A 57 -20.00 38.63 15.54
C PRO A 57 -20.77 37.51 14.82
N PRO A 58 -20.07 36.49 14.30
CA PRO A 58 -20.71 35.38 13.62
C PRO A 58 -21.74 34.76 14.57
N VAL A 59 -23.00 34.73 14.14
CA VAL A 59 -24.08 34.09 14.89
C VAL A 59 -23.75 32.60 14.95
N GLU A 60 -23.50 32.11 16.16
CA GLU A 60 -23.20 30.70 16.43
C GLU A 60 -24.45 29.86 16.13
N VAL A 61 -24.53 29.32 14.92
CA VAL A 61 -25.63 28.45 14.51
C VAL A 61 -25.42 27.11 15.20
N ALA A 62 -26.33 26.74 16.10
CA ALA A 62 -26.30 25.45 16.77
C ALA A 62 -26.18 24.31 15.72
N PRO A 63 -25.30 23.31 15.94
CA PRO A 63 -25.06 22.26 14.96
C PRO A 63 -26.34 21.47 14.71
N ILE A 64 -26.79 21.48 13.45
CA ILE A 64 -27.95 20.70 13.02
C ILE A 64 -27.54 19.22 13.07
N ASN A 65 -28.13 18.47 14.00
CA ASN A 65 -27.87 17.04 14.13
C ASN A 65 -28.62 16.30 13.01
N LEU A 66 -27.95 16.10 11.88
CA LEU A 66 -28.51 15.43 10.71
C LEU A 66 -28.69 13.93 10.99
N GLU A 67 -29.84 13.39 10.60
CA GLU A 67 -30.10 11.96 10.69
C GLU A 67 -29.12 11.15 9.84
N PHE A 68 -28.66 10.01 10.35
CA PHE A 68 -27.75 9.12 9.63
C PHE A 68 -28.52 8.27 8.60
N ASN A 69 -28.75 8.83 7.42
CA ASN A 69 -29.43 8.16 6.30
C ASN A 69 -28.72 8.43 4.96
N ARG A 70 -29.04 7.63 3.92
CA ARG A 70 -28.39 7.73 2.61
C ARG A 70 -28.50 9.11 1.98
N ALA A 71 -29.69 9.73 2.02
CA ALA A 71 -29.92 11.04 1.40
C ALA A 71 -29.02 12.13 2.03
N ASN A 72 -28.88 12.13 3.35
CA ASN A 72 -28.01 13.07 4.06
C ASN A 72 -26.53 12.81 3.78
N ILE A 73 -26.12 11.55 3.63
CA ILE A 73 -24.75 11.20 3.24
C ILE A 73 -24.43 11.66 1.82
N GLU A 74 -25.35 11.45 0.87
CA GLU A 74 -25.20 11.94 -0.50
C GLU A 74 -25.19 13.48 -0.56
N ALA A 75 -25.94 14.15 0.31
CA ALA A 75 -25.94 15.61 0.45
C ALA A 75 -24.59 16.19 0.94
N LEU A 76 -23.69 15.38 1.51
CA LEU A 76 -22.32 15.79 1.84
C LEU A 76 -21.45 16.02 0.59
N GLY A 77 -21.93 15.65 -0.61
CA GLY A 77 -21.29 15.97 -1.88
C GLY A 77 -19.86 15.47 -1.97
N ASN A 78 -18.91 16.35 -2.29
CA ASN A 78 -17.50 15.98 -2.53
C ASN A 78 -16.74 15.50 -1.27
N HIS A 79 -17.35 15.56 -0.09
CA HIS A 79 -16.75 15.06 1.14
C HIS A 79 -16.87 13.54 1.29
N VAL A 80 -17.85 12.92 0.61
CA VAL A 80 -18.12 11.47 0.62
C VAL A 80 -18.23 10.95 -0.80
N HIS A 81 -17.60 9.81 -1.08
CA HIS A 81 -17.71 9.15 -2.39
C HIS A 81 -18.39 7.79 -2.27
N LEU A 82 -19.18 7.45 -3.29
CA LEU A 82 -19.49 6.08 -3.65
C LEU A 82 -18.19 5.42 -4.14
N VAL A 83 -17.62 4.52 -3.34
CA VAL A 83 -16.28 3.95 -3.56
C VAL A 83 -16.32 2.54 -4.16
N ASP A 84 -17.45 1.85 -4.05
CA ASP A 84 -17.70 0.54 -4.65
C ASP A 84 -19.21 0.27 -4.72
N SER A 85 -19.63 -0.58 -5.65
CA SER A 85 -21.01 -1.07 -5.76
C SER A 85 -21.05 -2.51 -6.25
N ASP A 86 -22.10 -3.23 -5.90
CA ASP A 86 -22.41 -4.58 -6.40
C ASP A 86 -23.87 -4.56 -6.89
N GLU A 87 -24.05 -4.42 -8.21
CA GLU A 87 -25.36 -4.24 -8.85
C GLU A 87 -26.26 -5.47 -8.67
N ASP A 88 -25.67 -6.68 -8.73
CA ASP A 88 -26.41 -7.94 -8.59
C ASP A 88 -27.08 -8.05 -7.21
N ASN A 89 -26.39 -7.54 -6.17
CA ASN A 89 -26.86 -7.56 -4.79
C ASN A 89 -27.44 -6.21 -4.34
N LYS A 90 -27.46 -5.22 -5.24
CA LYS A 90 -27.97 -3.86 -5.04
C LYS A 90 -27.37 -3.15 -3.82
N VAL A 91 -26.08 -3.31 -3.59
CA VAL A 91 -25.39 -2.64 -2.47
C VAL A 91 -24.39 -1.59 -2.94
N ASP A 92 -24.39 -0.46 -2.25
CA ASP A 92 -23.55 0.71 -2.50
C ASP A 92 -22.70 1.01 -1.26
N MET A 93 -21.39 1.22 -1.43
CA MET A 93 -20.47 1.57 -0.34
C MET A 93 -20.03 3.03 -0.41
N PHE A 94 -20.21 3.76 0.68
CA PHE A 94 -19.80 5.16 0.82
C PHE A 94 -18.64 5.33 1.80
N CYS A 95 -17.70 6.21 1.47
CA CYS A 95 -16.55 6.51 2.32
C CYS A 95 -16.13 7.98 2.17
N TYR A 96 -15.74 8.63 3.27
CA TYR A 96 -15.22 9.99 3.23
C TYR A 96 -13.89 10.06 2.46
N VAL A 97 -13.63 11.22 1.85
CA VAL A 97 -12.39 11.50 1.12
C VAL A 97 -11.27 11.87 2.09
N LYS A 98 -11.56 12.84 2.95
CA LYS A 98 -10.75 13.31 4.08
C LYS A 98 -11.71 13.58 5.25
N CYS A 99 -11.25 13.37 6.46
CA CYS A 99 -12.00 13.64 7.69
C CYS A 99 -11.01 13.96 8.82
N SER A 100 -11.42 14.84 9.72
CA SER A 100 -10.66 15.43 10.82
C SER A 100 -11.55 15.58 12.06
N GLU A 101 -10.96 16.00 13.17
CA GLU A 101 -11.67 16.24 14.43
C GLU A 101 -12.75 17.33 14.32
N ASP A 102 -12.53 18.33 13.48
CA ASP A 102 -13.42 19.49 13.36
C ASP A 102 -14.61 19.24 12.40
N ASP A 103 -14.61 18.10 11.72
CA ASP A 103 -15.69 17.73 10.82
C ASP A 103 -16.96 17.32 11.59
N ASN A 104 -18.11 17.48 10.93
CA ASN A 104 -19.39 17.12 11.54
C ASN A 104 -19.52 15.60 11.80
N GLU A 105 -20.31 15.24 12.80
CA GLU A 105 -20.49 13.86 13.25
C GLU A 105 -21.07 12.92 12.18
N LEU A 106 -21.89 13.44 11.26
CA LEU A 106 -22.40 12.65 10.13
C LEU A 106 -21.25 12.21 9.21
N LEU A 107 -20.34 13.13 8.84
CA LEU A 107 -19.17 12.82 8.02
C LEU A 107 -18.23 11.84 8.73
N LYS A 108 -17.99 12.01 10.04
CA LYS A 108 -17.18 11.08 10.84
C LYS A 108 -17.72 9.65 10.84
N GLN A 109 -19.03 9.46 10.69
CA GLN A 109 -19.62 8.13 10.59
C GLN A 109 -19.49 7.51 9.18
N CYS A 110 -19.11 8.28 8.15
CA CYS A 110 -19.05 7.82 6.75
C CYS A 110 -17.75 7.08 6.39
N ARG A 111 -17.38 6.00 7.10
CA ARG A 111 -16.13 5.26 6.89
C ARG A 111 -16.33 3.86 6.29
N GLY A 112 -16.81 3.80 5.05
CA GLY A 112 -17.09 2.54 4.36
C GLY A 112 -18.40 1.91 4.84
N VAL A 113 -19.45 2.72 4.83
CA VAL A 113 -20.83 2.36 5.19
C VAL A 113 -21.53 1.79 3.96
N VAL A 114 -22.42 0.82 4.14
CA VAL A 114 -23.06 0.12 3.01
C VAL A 114 -24.56 0.26 3.08
N PHE A 115 -25.17 0.63 1.95
CA PHE A 115 -26.61 0.75 1.79
C PHE A 115 -27.13 -0.22 0.73
N SER A 116 -28.36 -0.70 0.90
CA SER A 116 -29.14 -1.39 -0.13
C SER A 116 -30.39 -0.56 -0.41
N GLY A 117 -30.37 0.23 -1.49
CA GLY A 117 -31.37 1.30 -1.64
C GLY A 117 -31.21 2.32 -0.51
N ASN A 118 -32.26 2.53 0.30
CA ASN A 118 -32.22 3.43 1.46
C ASN A 118 -31.89 2.71 2.78
N ASP A 119 -31.83 1.38 2.77
CA ASP A 119 -31.64 0.59 3.98
C ASP A 119 -30.15 0.49 4.32
N LEU A 120 -29.78 0.81 5.56
CA LEU A 120 -28.42 0.65 6.06
C LEU A 120 -28.14 -0.83 6.29
N VAL A 121 -27.22 -1.39 5.49
CA VAL A 121 -26.83 -2.81 5.56
C VAL A 121 -25.68 -3.02 6.55
N MET A 122 -24.72 -2.10 6.58
CA MET A 122 -23.50 -2.25 7.36
C MET A 122 -23.01 -0.90 7.89
N LYS A 123 -22.89 -0.80 9.23
CA LYS A 123 -22.28 0.33 9.93
C LYS A 123 -20.85 -0.03 10.31
N ALA A 124 -19.89 0.82 9.95
CA ALA A 124 -18.49 0.61 10.29
C ALA A 124 -18.09 1.40 11.55
N PHE A 125 -16.85 1.18 12.02
CA PHE A 125 -16.21 2.11 12.95
C PHE A 125 -16.20 3.53 12.37
N PRO A 126 -16.52 4.55 13.19
CA PRO A 126 -16.43 5.94 12.75
C PRO A 126 -14.97 6.35 12.53
N TYR A 127 -14.79 7.64 12.25
CA TYR A 127 -13.51 8.30 12.38
C TYR A 127 -12.91 8.04 13.76
N THR A 128 -11.62 7.73 13.79
CA THR A 128 -10.88 7.44 15.02
C THR A 128 -9.93 8.59 15.24
N SER A 129 -10.08 9.27 16.36
CA SER A 129 -9.18 10.36 16.76
C SER A 129 -7.81 9.78 17.09
N GLU A 130 -6.71 10.40 16.64
CA GLU A 130 -5.36 9.89 16.90
C GLU A 130 -4.47 10.95 17.56
N PHE A 131 -4.03 10.68 18.78
CA PHE A 131 -3.16 11.56 19.57
C PHE A 131 -1.82 10.91 19.85
N ASN A 132 -0.77 11.71 19.84
CA ASN A 132 0.52 11.32 20.39
C ASN A 132 0.40 11.19 21.92
N HIS A 133 0.98 10.16 22.53
CA HIS A 133 0.99 10.05 24.00
C HIS A 133 1.65 11.25 24.73
N ALA A 134 2.40 12.10 24.03
CA ALA A 134 2.93 13.35 24.59
C ALA A 134 1.92 14.53 24.61
N GLU A 135 0.77 14.40 23.96
CA GLU A 135 -0.30 15.42 23.81
C GLU A 135 -1.35 15.23 24.93
N LEU A 136 -0.92 15.38 26.20
CA LEU A 136 -1.75 15.06 27.36
C LEU A 136 -3.02 15.91 27.47
N ASP A 137 -2.96 17.19 27.16
CA ASP A 137 -4.10 18.10 27.29
C ASP A 137 -5.19 17.75 26.27
N GLU A 138 -4.78 17.41 25.04
CA GLU A 138 -5.66 16.93 23.98
C GLU A 138 -6.27 15.57 24.33
N ILE A 139 -5.48 14.64 24.87
CA ILE A 139 -5.96 13.33 25.32
C ILE A 139 -6.98 13.49 26.46
N ASN A 140 -6.68 14.31 27.47
CA ASN A 140 -7.58 14.61 28.58
C ASN A 140 -8.92 15.15 28.07
N THR A 141 -8.87 16.10 27.12
CA THR A 141 -10.05 16.69 26.52
C THR A 141 -10.86 15.68 25.71
N ALA A 142 -10.19 14.85 24.91
CA ALA A 142 -10.86 13.87 24.05
C ALA A 142 -11.53 12.74 24.81
N LEU A 143 -10.91 12.29 25.90
CA LEU A 143 -11.42 11.22 26.77
C LEU A 143 -12.53 11.74 27.69
N GLY A 144 -12.46 12.95 28.22
CA GLY A 144 -13.47 13.44 29.17
C GLY A 144 -13.54 12.56 30.41
N GLU A 145 -14.69 11.94 30.68
CA GLU A 145 -14.83 11.00 31.80
C GLU A 145 -14.12 9.67 31.52
N PHE A 146 -12.94 9.49 32.13
CA PHE A 146 -12.05 8.35 31.88
C PHE A 146 -12.68 6.97 32.14
N ASN A 147 -13.62 6.87 33.08
CA ASN A 147 -14.26 5.61 33.46
C ASN A 147 -15.22 5.05 32.40
N ASP A 148 -15.64 5.86 31.43
CA ASP A 148 -16.53 5.44 30.34
C ASP A 148 -15.81 4.68 29.23
N TRP A 149 -14.48 4.59 29.33
CA TRP A 149 -13.62 4.02 28.29
C TRP A 149 -13.19 2.60 28.61
N SER A 150 -13.24 1.75 27.59
CA SER A 150 -12.55 0.45 27.56
C SER A 150 -11.36 0.51 26.63
N PHE A 151 -10.18 0.15 27.16
CA PHE A 151 -8.92 0.24 26.43
C PHE A 151 -8.41 -1.11 25.96
N TYR A 152 -7.80 -1.13 24.78
CA TYR A 152 -7.25 -2.30 24.13
C TYR A 152 -5.93 -1.97 23.44
N GLU A 153 -5.11 -3.00 23.19
CA GLU A 153 -3.90 -2.87 22.37
C GLU A 153 -4.23 -2.41 20.94
N ALA A 154 -3.60 -1.32 20.48
CA ALA A 154 -3.75 -0.82 19.11
C ALA A 154 -2.69 -1.42 18.16
N HIS A 155 -3.05 -2.52 17.51
CA HIS A 155 -2.16 -3.21 16.57
C HIS A 155 -2.12 -2.57 15.17
N GLU A 156 -0.97 -2.65 14.48
CA GLU A 156 -0.84 -2.26 13.05
C GLU A 156 -1.45 -3.31 12.12
N GLY A 157 -2.34 -2.88 11.22
CA GLY A 157 -3.05 -3.77 10.33
C GLY A 157 -4.09 -3.09 9.46
N ALA A 158 -4.86 -3.91 8.75
CA ALA A 158 -5.98 -3.49 7.92
C ALA A 158 -7.30 -4.01 8.50
N CYS A 159 -8.30 -3.14 8.58
CA CYS A 159 -9.63 -3.53 9.03
C CYS A 159 -10.39 -4.23 7.88
N ALA A 160 -10.79 -5.46 8.14
CA ALA A 160 -11.70 -6.25 7.31
C ALA A 160 -13.05 -6.34 7.99
N ARG A 161 -14.11 -6.44 7.21
CA ARG A 161 -15.48 -6.42 7.73
C ARG A 161 -16.29 -7.49 7.03
N MET A 162 -17.07 -8.24 7.80
CA MET A 162 -17.88 -9.32 7.28
C MET A 162 -19.34 -9.10 7.65
N PHE A 163 -20.22 -9.14 6.64
CA PHE A 163 -21.66 -9.00 6.81
C PHE A 163 -22.38 -9.83 5.75
N HIS A 164 -23.59 -10.28 6.06
CA HIS A 164 -24.41 -11.07 5.15
C HIS A 164 -25.56 -10.23 4.60
N HIS A 165 -25.74 -10.24 3.29
CA HIS A 165 -26.85 -9.53 2.62
C HIS A 165 -27.27 -10.28 1.38
N SER A 166 -28.58 -10.36 1.12
CA SER A 166 -29.15 -11.00 -0.08
C SER A 166 -28.63 -12.43 -0.33
N GLY A 167 -28.44 -13.23 0.73
CA GLY A 167 -27.97 -14.61 0.62
C GLY A 167 -26.46 -14.77 0.36
N LYS A 168 -25.69 -13.69 0.49
CA LYS A 168 -24.25 -13.66 0.22
C LYS A 168 -23.48 -13.03 1.39
N TRP A 169 -22.37 -13.66 1.76
CA TRP A 169 -21.38 -13.06 2.64
C TRP A 169 -20.47 -12.10 1.87
N PHE A 170 -20.32 -10.90 2.40
CA PHE A 170 -19.37 -9.90 1.94
C PHE A 170 -18.17 -9.87 2.88
N VAL A 171 -16.96 -9.89 2.33
CA VAL A 171 -15.72 -9.58 3.06
C VAL A 171 -15.16 -8.31 2.47
N SER A 172 -15.24 -7.22 3.21
CA SER A 172 -14.98 -5.87 2.70
C SER A 172 -13.85 -5.15 3.45
N THR A 173 -13.30 -4.13 2.82
CA THR A 173 -12.42 -3.11 3.44
C THR A 173 -13.12 -1.75 3.38
N HIS A 174 -12.57 -0.70 4.00
CA HIS A 174 -13.18 0.65 4.02
C HIS A 174 -13.62 1.24 2.69
N ARG A 175 -13.06 0.77 1.56
CA ARG A 175 -13.33 1.31 0.22
C ARG A 175 -13.64 0.25 -0.84
N LYS A 176 -13.75 -1.03 -0.47
CA LYS A 176 -14.05 -2.12 -1.40
C LYS A 176 -14.97 -3.14 -0.73
N LEU A 177 -16.09 -3.46 -1.37
CA LEU A 177 -17.03 -4.52 -0.98
C LEU A 177 -16.38 -5.90 -1.05
N ASN A 178 -15.40 -6.07 -1.94
CA ASN A 178 -14.62 -7.30 -2.08
C ASN A 178 -13.14 -7.08 -1.68
N ALA A 179 -12.78 -7.54 -0.49
CA ALA A 179 -11.43 -7.47 0.07
C ALA A 179 -10.40 -8.27 -0.74
N PHE A 180 -10.82 -9.25 -1.56
CA PHE A 180 -9.93 -10.02 -2.44
C PHE A 180 -9.42 -9.19 -3.63
N ARG A 181 -10.02 -8.03 -3.88
CA ARG A 181 -9.59 -7.05 -4.88
C ARG A 181 -8.88 -5.84 -4.27
N SER A 182 -8.76 -5.79 -2.93
CA SER A 182 -8.17 -4.68 -2.20
C SER A 182 -6.74 -5.05 -1.77
N LYS A 183 -5.75 -4.28 -2.22
CA LYS A 183 -4.33 -4.50 -1.94
C LYS A 183 -3.63 -3.19 -1.63
N TRP A 184 -2.60 -3.23 -0.79
CA TRP A 184 -1.74 -2.08 -0.51
C TRP A 184 -0.30 -2.56 -0.28
N ALA A 185 0.64 -2.02 -1.06
CA ALA A 185 2.07 -2.36 -1.12
C ALA A 185 2.42 -3.82 -1.47
N SER A 186 1.63 -4.79 -1.04
CA SER A 186 1.78 -6.22 -1.30
C SER A 186 1.16 -6.64 -2.64
N ARG A 187 1.62 -7.80 -3.13
CA ARG A 187 0.98 -8.54 -4.23
C ARG A 187 -0.28 -9.27 -3.77
N GLU A 188 -0.36 -9.60 -2.49
CA GLU A 188 -1.52 -10.25 -1.89
C GLU A 188 -2.61 -9.23 -1.56
N SER A 189 -3.86 -9.63 -1.74
CA SER A 189 -5.02 -8.85 -1.31
C SER A 189 -5.27 -9.00 0.19
N PHE A 190 -5.98 -8.05 0.80
CA PHE A 190 -6.41 -8.16 2.20
C PHE A 190 -7.33 -9.37 2.42
N GLY A 191 -8.19 -9.71 1.44
CA GLY A 191 -8.98 -10.94 1.51
C GLY A 191 -8.12 -12.20 1.53
N THR A 192 -7.06 -12.25 0.72
CA THR A 192 -6.08 -13.35 0.74
C THR A 192 -5.35 -13.40 2.09
N SER A 193 -4.88 -12.26 2.60
CA SER A 193 -4.21 -12.21 3.90
C SER A 193 -5.12 -12.62 5.06
N PHE A 194 -6.42 -12.27 4.99
CA PHE A 194 -7.42 -12.72 5.95
C PHE A 194 -7.60 -14.23 5.90
N LYS A 195 -7.76 -14.81 4.70
CA LYS A 195 -7.84 -16.28 4.52
C LYS A 195 -6.60 -16.98 5.08
N ASN A 196 -5.41 -16.46 4.79
CA ASN A 196 -4.14 -17.00 5.31
C ASN A 196 -4.09 -16.95 6.84
N ALA A 197 -4.61 -15.87 7.45
CA ALA A 197 -4.70 -15.77 8.90
C ALA A 197 -5.70 -16.78 9.50
N LEU A 198 -6.85 -17.02 8.87
CA LEU A 198 -7.78 -18.06 9.31
C LEU A 198 -7.17 -19.46 9.22
N THR A 199 -6.44 -19.78 8.16
CA THR A 199 -5.70 -21.05 8.05
C THR A 199 -4.66 -21.18 9.16
N ALA A 200 -3.91 -20.11 9.46
CA ALA A 200 -2.95 -20.12 10.55
C ALA A 200 -3.62 -20.33 11.92
N GLU A 201 -4.81 -19.74 12.13
CA GLU A 201 -5.61 -19.99 13.34
C GLU A 201 -6.12 -21.44 13.39
N GLU A 202 -6.61 -22.02 12.30
CA GLU A 202 -7.04 -23.44 12.29
C GLU A 202 -5.89 -24.39 12.68
N GLU A 203 -4.66 -24.09 12.27
CA GLU A 203 -3.48 -24.88 12.58
C GLU A 203 -3.01 -24.75 14.04
N HIS A 204 -3.13 -23.55 14.64
CA HIS A 204 -2.46 -23.20 15.90
C HIS A 204 -3.40 -22.87 17.06
N ASN A 205 -4.69 -22.69 16.80
CA ASN A 205 -5.71 -22.34 17.79
C ASN A 205 -6.73 -23.49 17.89
N PRO A 206 -6.60 -24.37 18.91
CA PRO A 206 -7.49 -25.51 19.08
C PRO A 206 -8.96 -25.13 19.27
N GLU A 207 -9.24 -23.98 19.89
CA GLU A 207 -10.61 -23.50 20.11
C GLU A 207 -11.25 -23.10 18.78
N PHE A 208 -10.53 -22.33 17.95
CA PHE A 208 -10.98 -21.99 16.60
C PHE A 208 -11.21 -23.23 15.75
N LYS A 209 -10.26 -24.18 15.78
CA LYS A 209 -10.37 -25.43 15.03
C LYS A 209 -11.60 -26.24 15.43
N ALA A 210 -11.92 -26.28 16.72
CA ALA A 210 -13.03 -27.08 17.25
C ALA A 210 -14.42 -26.58 16.82
N ILE A 211 -14.56 -25.29 16.52
CA ILE A 211 -15.84 -24.70 16.08
C ILE A 211 -16.07 -24.80 14.56
N LEU A 212 -15.02 -25.05 13.79
CA LEU A 212 -15.13 -25.11 12.33
C LEU A 212 -15.77 -26.44 11.90
N PRO A 213 -16.79 -26.43 11.02
CA PRO A 213 -17.28 -27.65 10.40
C PRO A 213 -16.24 -28.27 9.47
N GLU A 214 -16.49 -29.45 8.91
CA GLU A 214 -15.62 -30.06 7.90
C GLU A 214 -15.71 -29.35 6.53
N GLY A 215 -14.62 -29.39 5.75
CA GLY A 215 -14.59 -28.91 4.36
C GLY A 215 -13.22 -28.35 3.93
N ASP A 216 -13.11 -28.03 2.65
CA ASP A 216 -11.84 -27.59 2.06
C ASP A 216 -11.63 -26.06 2.11
N ASN A 217 -12.70 -25.27 2.01
CA ASN A 217 -12.60 -23.81 1.99
C ASN A 217 -12.76 -23.23 3.41
N ILE A 218 -11.64 -22.86 4.04
CA ILE A 218 -11.60 -22.27 5.38
C ILE A 218 -12.52 -21.04 5.54
N LEU A 219 -12.67 -20.22 4.49
CA LEU A 219 -13.50 -19.02 4.60
C LEU A 219 -14.99 -19.35 4.67
N GLU A 220 -15.46 -20.28 3.84
CA GLU A 220 -16.85 -20.73 3.83
C GLU A 220 -17.20 -21.46 5.13
N ARG A 221 -16.26 -22.31 5.61
CA ARG A 221 -16.39 -22.99 6.90
C ARG A 221 -16.53 -21.99 8.04
N PHE A 222 -15.65 -20.98 8.08
CA PHE A 222 -15.74 -19.92 9.08
C PHE A 222 -17.04 -19.11 8.94
N GLN A 223 -17.44 -18.72 7.73
CA GLN A 223 -18.70 -18.01 7.49
C GLN A 223 -19.94 -18.77 7.99
N SER A 224 -19.93 -20.10 7.90
CA SER A 224 -21.03 -20.94 8.38
C SER A 224 -21.16 -21.01 9.91
N THR A 225 -20.14 -20.58 10.67
CA THR A 225 -20.22 -20.48 12.13
C THR A 225 -20.77 -19.13 12.60
N LEU A 226 -20.91 -18.16 11.69
CA LEU A 226 -21.31 -16.79 12.00
C LEU A 226 -22.83 -16.60 11.87
N ASP A 227 -23.36 -15.69 12.68
CA ASP A 227 -24.75 -15.25 12.63
C ASP A 227 -24.93 -14.23 11.51
N VAL A 228 -25.82 -14.53 10.57
CA VAL A 228 -26.10 -13.71 9.39
C VAL A 228 -26.75 -12.36 9.72
N SER A 229 -27.29 -12.18 10.93
CA SER A 229 -27.87 -10.90 11.39
C SER A 229 -26.83 -9.92 11.94
N LYS A 230 -25.61 -10.39 12.21
CA LYS A 230 -24.54 -9.62 12.84
C LYS A 230 -23.52 -9.11 11.82
N GLN A 231 -22.76 -8.09 12.21
CA GLN A 231 -21.68 -7.54 11.39
C GLN A 231 -20.36 -7.64 12.16
N TYR A 232 -19.36 -8.29 11.57
CA TYR A 232 -18.12 -8.65 12.25
C TYR A 232 -16.94 -7.81 11.78
N MET A 233 -16.18 -7.26 12.73
CA MET A 233 -15.00 -6.44 12.47
C MET A 233 -13.74 -7.23 12.79
N PHE A 234 -12.82 -7.28 11.84
CA PHE A 234 -11.55 -7.98 11.97
C PHE A 234 -10.39 -7.03 11.70
N LEU A 235 -9.27 -7.25 12.38
CA LEU A 235 -8.01 -6.56 12.13
C LEU A 235 -6.98 -7.57 11.65
N ILE A 236 -6.66 -7.50 10.35
CA ILE A 236 -5.63 -8.33 9.73
C ILE A 236 -4.28 -7.66 10.03
N ARG A 237 -3.37 -8.34 10.73
CA ARG A 237 -2.04 -7.81 11.01
C ARG A 237 -1.24 -7.65 9.70
N ASN A 238 -0.37 -6.65 9.72
CA ASN A 238 0.58 -6.35 8.65
C ASN A 238 1.52 -7.53 8.32
N THR A 239 1.89 -7.68 7.05
CA THR A 239 2.95 -8.57 6.56
C THR A 239 4.26 -7.78 6.35
N LYS A 240 5.36 -8.47 6.00
CA LYS A 240 6.63 -7.80 5.68
C LYS A 240 6.52 -6.80 4.53
N ASP A 241 5.60 -7.04 3.60
CA ASP A 241 5.43 -6.25 2.38
C ASP A 241 4.53 -5.02 2.60
N ASN A 242 3.54 -5.11 3.50
CA ASN A 242 2.58 -4.04 3.73
C ASN A 242 2.71 -3.34 5.09
N ARG A 243 3.71 -3.71 5.91
CA ARG A 243 4.00 -2.99 7.15
C ARG A 243 4.38 -1.54 6.91
N ILE A 244 4.02 -0.71 7.88
CA ILE A 244 4.33 0.72 7.89
C ILE A 244 5.46 0.98 8.89
N VAL A 245 5.24 0.69 10.17
CA VAL A 245 6.25 0.87 11.24
C VAL A 245 6.45 -0.41 12.03
N CYS A 246 5.37 -1.01 12.52
CA CYS A 246 5.48 -2.24 13.30
C CYS A 246 6.09 -3.37 12.47
N ASN A 247 6.81 -4.27 13.14
CA ASN A 247 7.25 -5.52 12.58
C ASN A 247 6.03 -6.37 12.22
N ALA A 248 6.16 -7.14 11.15
CA ALA A 248 5.17 -8.16 10.84
C ALA A 248 5.24 -9.27 11.90
N PRO A 249 4.10 -9.83 12.34
CA PRO A 249 4.10 -11.00 13.21
C PRO A 249 4.75 -12.19 12.49
N GLU A 250 5.22 -13.16 13.27
CA GLU A 250 5.90 -14.36 12.73
C GLU A 250 4.97 -15.21 11.85
N ARG A 251 3.68 -15.22 12.18
CA ARG A 251 2.62 -15.91 11.43
C ARG A 251 1.53 -14.93 10.99
N PRO A 252 0.82 -15.21 9.88
CA PRO A 252 -0.41 -14.50 9.55
C PRO A 252 -1.35 -14.49 10.76
N THR A 253 -1.80 -13.30 11.14
CA THR A 253 -2.54 -13.07 12.39
C THR A 253 -3.74 -12.18 12.09
N VAL A 254 -4.88 -12.53 12.66
CA VAL A 254 -6.10 -11.74 12.61
C VAL A 254 -6.69 -11.65 14.00
N TYR A 255 -7.19 -10.47 14.35
CA TYR A 255 -7.96 -10.25 15.56
C TYR A 255 -9.42 -10.00 15.22
N HIS A 256 -10.32 -10.55 16.03
CA HIS A 256 -11.70 -10.09 16.10
C HIS A 256 -11.73 -8.83 16.97
N VAL A 257 -12.15 -7.70 16.39
CA VAL A 257 -12.08 -6.37 17.03
C VAL A 257 -13.46 -5.80 17.34
N GLY A 258 -14.48 -6.66 17.34
CA GLY A 258 -15.84 -6.31 17.72
C GLY A 258 -16.88 -6.80 16.71
N THR A 259 -18.12 -6.82 17.16
CA THR A 259 -19.30 -7.21 16.38
C THR A 259 -20.40 -6.20 16.60
N PHE A 260 -21.05 -5.74 15.55
CA PHE A 260 -22.29 -5.00 15.70
C PHE A 260 -23.46 -5.97 15.83
N VAL A 261 -24.18 -5.84 16.94
CA VAL A 261 -25.43 -6.56 17.24
C VAL A 261 -26.52 -5.49 17.32
N ASP A 262 -27.51 -5.56 16.44
CA ASP A 262 -28.58 -4.56 16.34
C ASP A 262 -28.07 -3.10 16.25
N GLY A 263 -26.96 -2.91 15.53
CA GLY A 263 -26.32 -1.61 15.32
C GLY A 263 -25.45 -1.12 16.49
N VAL A 264 -25.34 -1.88 17.58
CA VAL A 264 -24.50 -1.57 18.75
C VAL A 264 -23.21 -2.39 18.70
N LEU A 265 -22.06 -1.74 18.88
CA LEU A 265 -20.77 -2.42 18.92
C LEU A 265 -20.60 -3.19 20.25
N VAL A 266 -20.32 -4.48 20.14
CA VAL A 266 -20.08 -5.39 21.26
C VAL A 266 -18.73 -6.08 21.09
N MET A 267 -17.92 -6.07 22.15
CA MET A 267 -16.56 -6.65 22.16
C MET A 267 -16.51 -8.06 22.77
N THR A 268 -17.64 -8.62 23.21
CA THR A 268 -17.73 -9.89 23.95
C THR A 268 -18.20 -11.08 23.10
N GLU A 269 -18.54 -10.86 21.84
CA GLU A 269 -18.94 -11.93 20.91
C GLU A 269 -17.76 -12.86 20.65
N ASN A 270 -17.95 -14.17 20.87
CA ASN A 270 -16.91 -15.15 20.63
C ASN A 270 -17.10 -15.82 19.27
N VAL A 271 -16.19 -15.54 18.35
CA VAL A 271 -16.14 -16.16 17.01
C VAL A 271 -14.97 -17.14 16.86
N GLY A 272 -14.37 -17.56 17.98
CA GLY A 272 -13.21 -18.44 18.06
C GLY A 272 -11.88 -17.80 17.66
N LEU A 273 -11.86 -16.52 17.29
CA LEU A 273 -10.64 -15.79 16.93
C LEU A 273 -10.12 -14.98 18.13
N PRO A 274 -8.81 -14.71 18.21
CA PRO A 274 -8.25 -13.90 19.28
C PRO A 274 -8.77 -12.46 19.20
N ILE A 275 -8.94 -11.84 20.36
CA ILE A 275 -9.32 -10.43 20.51
C ILE A 275 -8.07 -9.67 21.00
N PRO A 276 -7.86 -8.38 20.63
CA PRO A 276 -6.75 -7.61 21.18
C PRO A 276 -6.81 -7.57 22.71
N THR A 277 -5.65 -7.57 23.37
CA THR A 277 -5.59 -7.61 24.82
C THR A 277 -6.28 -6.37 25.41
N LYS A 278 -7.26 -6.61 26.29
CA LYS A 278 -7.90 -5.56 27.07
C LYS A 278 -6.94 -5.05 28.13
N LEU A 279 -6.84 -3.73 28.23
CA LEU A 279 -5.96 -3.03 29.16
C LEU A 279 -6.81 -2.28 30.19
N THR A 280 -6.28 -2.18 31.41
CA THR A 280 -6.90 -1.45 32.52
C THR A 280 -5.92 -0.42 33.03
N PHE A 281 -6.39 0.80 33.18
CA PHE A 281 -5.62 1.92 33.68
C PHE A 281 -6.42 2.61 34.78
N LEU A 282 -5.74 3.09 35.82
CA LEU A 282 -6.36 3.86 36.89
C LEU A 282 -6.65 5.30 36.47
N ASN A 283 -5.82 5.85 35.58
CA ASN A 283 -5.89 7.22 35.10
C ASN A 283 -5.10 7.39 33.80
N ILE A 284 -5.12 8.62 33.26
CA ILE A 284 -4.46 8.99 32.01
C ILE A 284 -2.93 8.93 32.11
N ASP A 285 -2.36 9.22 33.28
CA ASP A 285 -0.91 9.12 33.49
C ASP A 285 -0.41 7.67 33.36
N GLU A 286 -1.16 6.69 33.88
CA GLU A 286 -0.82 5.27 33.73
C GLU A 286 -0.97 4.81 32.27
N LEU A 287 -2.01 5.26 31.58
CA LEU A 287 -2.20 5.02 30.14
C LEU A 287 -1.02 5.58 29.33
N GLN A 288 -0.63 6.83 29.60
CA GLN A 288 0.50 7.47 28.93
C GLN A 288 1.79 6.70 29.19
N ALA A 289 2.09 6.39 30.46
CA ALA A 289 3.30 5.68 30.85
C ALA A 289 3.36 4.27 30.24
N HIS A 290 2.22 3.62 30.00
CA HIS A 290 2.15 2.37 29.26
C HIS A 290 2.53 2.57 27.78
N VAL A 291 1.93 3.55 27.10
CA VAL A 291 2.22 3.81 25.68
C VAL A 291 3.68 4.21 25.46
N GLU A 292 4.28 4.99 26.37
CA GLU A 292 5.70 5.37 26.31
C GLU A 292 6.65 4.16 26.44
N LYS A 293 6.28 3.14 27.23
CA LYS A 293 7.12 1.96 27.48
C LYS A 293 6.98 0.88 26.41
N VAL A 294 5.86 0.87 25.69
CA VAL A 294 5.60 -0.11 24.63
C VAL A 294 6.57 0.09 23.47
N SER A 295 7.07 -1.02 22.94
CA SER A 295 7.86 -1.01 21.71
C SER A 295 6.98 -0.59 20.53
N TYR A 296 7.27 0.59 19.95
CA TYR A 296 6.65 1.07 18.71
C TYR A 296 6.86 0.13 17.51
N ARG A 297 7.78 -0.84 17.63
CA ARG A 297 8.00 -1.88 16.63
C ARG A 297 6.99 -3.03 16.75
N ASP A 298 6.26 -3.17 17.85
CA ASP A 298 5.36 -4.30 18.05
C ASP A 298 3.89 -3.85 18.12
N LEU A 299 3.67 -2.65 18.65
CA LEU A 299 2.35 -2.05 18.86
C LEU A 299 2.36 -0.55 18.55
N GLN A 300 1.26 0.00 18.03
CA GLN A 300 1.15 1.44 17.77
C GLN A 300 0.98 2.24 19.07
N GLY A 301 0.24 1.66 20.01
CA GLY A 301 -0.17 2.26 21.28
C GLY A 301 -1.46 1.62 21.79
N VAL A 302 -2.40 2.44 22.26
CA VAL A 302 -3.67 2.01 22.86
C VAL A 302 -4.85 2.60 22.10
N ILE A 303 -5.94 1.84 21.96
CA ILE A 303 -7.22 2.32 21.45
C ILE A 303 -8.29 2.21 22.54
N GLY A 304 -9.01 3.30 22.77
CA GLY A 304 -10.14 3.39 23.67
C GLY A 304 -11.46 3.39 22.91
N PHE A 305 -12.49 2.77 23.52
CA PHE A 305 -13.87 2.78 23.05
C PHE A 305 -14.81 3.20 24.18
N THR A 306 -15.79 4.04 23.85
CA THR A 306 -16.96 4.27 24.71
C THR A 306 -18.11 3.31 24.36
N SER A 307 -19.14 3.27 25.19
CA SER A 307 -20.39 2.54 24.92
C SER A 307 -21.11 3.03 23.66
N GLU A 308 -20.92 4.29 23.28
CA GLU A 308 -21.47 4.91 22.07
C GLU A 308 -20.60 4.69 20.82
N ASN A 309 -19.55 3.87 20.93
CA ASN A 309 -18.59 3.60 19.85
C ASN A 309 -17.83 4.88 19.39
N LYS A 310 -17.64 5.85 20.29
CA LYS A 310 -16.60 6.88 20.10
C LYS A 310 -15.24 6.22 20.28
N GLN A 311 -14.28 6.59 19.43
CA GLN A 311 -12.96 5.96 19.40
C GLN A 311 -11.85 7.01 19.47
N VAL A 312 -10.88 6.73 20.34
CA VAL A 312 -9.66 7.51 20.47
C VAL A 312 -8.48 6.55 20.49
N LYS A 313 -7.45 6.85 19.72
CA LYS A 313 -6.19 6.11 19.71
C LYS A 313 -5.08 7.01 20.26
N ILE A 314 -4.37 6.50 21.25
CA ILE A 314 -3.19 7.14 21.83
C ILE A 314 -1.97 6.36 21.34
N ILE A 315 -1.13 6.98 20.52
CA ILE A 315 -0.01 6.32 19.84
C ILE A 315 1.35 6.76 20.37
N HIS A 316 2.31 5.85 20.28
CA HIS A 316 3.70 6.14 20.60
C HIS A 316 4.26 7.23 19.68
N LYS A 317 5.01 8.18 20.24
CA LYS A 317 5.57 9.33 19.50
C LYS A 317 6.46 8.92 18.35
N ASP A 318 7.40 8.03 18.63
CA ASP A 318 8.28 7.48 17.60
C ASP A 318 7.52 6.70 16.53
N TYR A 319 6.45 5.99 16.89
CA TYR A 319 5.56 5.36 15.91
C TYR A 319 4.99 6.43 14.97
N GLN A 320 4.41 7.50 15.51
CA GLN A 320 3.81 8.57 14.74
C GLN A 320 4.82 9.26 13.81
N ASP A 321 6.03 9.55 14.29
CA ASP A 321 7.07 10.20 13.49
C ASP A 321 7.58 9.28 12.37
N LEU A 322 7.76 7.99 12.65
CA LEU A 322 8.12 6.98 11.66
C LEU A 322 6.99 6.75 10.64
N PHE A 323 5.74 6.75 11.09
CA PHE A 323 4.56 6.66 10.24
C PHE A 323 4.49 7.86 9.29
N ARG A 324 4.72 9.08 9.77
CA ARG A 324 4.80 10.30 8.94
C ARG A 324 5.93 10.21 7.92
N ALA A 325 7.11 9.73 8.32
CA ALA A 325 8.23 9.53 7.39
C ALA A 325 7.88 8.49 6.31
N ARG A 326 7.24 7.38 6.70
CA ARG A 326 6.81 6.31 5.80
C ARG A 326 5.66 6.72 4.88
N GLY A 327 4.71 7.50 5.37
CA GLY A 327 3.50 7.93 4.64
C GLY A 327 2.62 6.78 4.16
N ASN A 328 1.44 7.14 3.64
CA ASN A 328 0.50 6.20 3.03
C ASN A 328 0.80 5.97 1.53
N GLU A 329 2.04 5.59 1.22
CA GLU A 329 2.49 5.34 -0.16
C GLU A 329 2.78 3.84 -0.36
N PRO A 330 2.06 3.10 -1.23
CA PRO A 330 2.30 1.66 -1.36
C PRO A 330 3.72 1.32 -1.82
N SER A 331 4.36 2.16 -2.65
CA SER A 331 5.71 1.90 -3.14
C SER A 331 6.77 2.59 -2.29
N ILE A 332 7.53 1.83 -1.50
CA ILE A 332 8.69 2.34 -0.73
C ILE A 332 9.67 3.12 -1.62
N LYS A 333 9.86 2.64 -2.85
CA LYS A 333 10.74 3.27 -3.85
C LYS A 333 10.22 4.65 -4.25
N PHE A 334 8.92 4.78 -4.45
CA PHE A 334 8.29 6.06 -4.77
C PHE A 334 8.24 6.99 -3.56
N ARG A 335 7.96 6.44 -2.37
CA ARG A 335 8.01 7.20 -1.12
C ARG A 335 9.37 7.87 -0.92
N TYR A 336 10.45 7.13 -1.17
CA TYR A 336 11.80 7.69 -1.12
C TYR A 336 11.94 8.92 -2.01
N LEU A 337 11.42 8.90 -3.24
CA LEU A 337 11.45 10.06 -4.14
C LEU A 337 10.63 11.24 -3.62
N GLN A 338 9.51 11.01 -2.92
CA GLN A 338 8.71 12.07 -2.31
C GLN A 338 9.47 12.80 -1.19
N ILE A 339 10.24 12.06 -0.37
CA ILE A 339 10.87 12.62 0.83
C ILE A 339 12.37 12.88 0.67
N ARG A 340 12.98 12.56 -0.47
CA ARG A 340 14.44 12.54 -0.65
C ARG A 340 15.17 13.84 -0.28
N MET A 341 14.49 14.98 -0.42
CA MET A 341 15.06 16.29 -0.09
C MET A 341 14.96 16.61 1.41
N ASN A 342 14.22 15.82 2.19
CA ASN A 342 14.10 15.92 3.64
C ASN A 342 15.00 14.87 4.32
N ARG A 343 16.20 15.29 4.73
CA ARG A 343 17.19 14.41 5.36
C ARG A 343 16.66 13.68 6.61
N ARG A 344 15.79 14.31 7.40
CA ARG A 344 15.22 13.69 8.62
C ARG A 344 14.35 12.48 8.23
N PHE A 345 13.42 12.69 7.30
CA PHE A 345 12.52 11.62 6.85
C PHE A 345 13.25 10.53 6.06
N VAL A 346 14.26 10.88 5.27
CA VAL A 346 15.12 9.89 4.61
C VAL A 346 15.80 8.99 5.63
N ASN A 347 16.44 9.56 6.66
CA ASN A 347 17.10 8.77 7.70
C ASN A 347 16.11 7.84 8.43
N MET A 348 14.91 8.32 8.72
CA MET A 348 13.82 7.51 9.29
C MET A 348 13.39 6.37 8.35
N LEU A 349 13.33 6.62 7.04
CA LEU A 349 13.00 5.58 6.06
C LEU A 349 14.11 4.51 5.95
N TYR A 350 15.40 4.89 5.99
CA TYR A 350 16.52 3.94 6.08
C TYR A 350 16.46 3.13 7.38
N HIS A 351 16.07 3.75 8.49
CA HIS A 351 15.87 3.05 9.78
C HIS A 351 14.70 2.04 9.73
N LEU A 352 13.63 2.37 9.00
CA LEU A 352 12.50 1.47 8.83
C LEU A 352 12.81 0.31 7.87
N TYR A 353 13.48 0.58 6.74
CA TYR A 353 13.72 -0.39 5.67
C TYR A 353 15.22 -0.50 5.35
N PRO A 354 16.03 -1.07 6.26
CA PRO A 354 17.47 -1.18 6.05
C PRO A 354 17.82 -2.00 4.79
N ASP A 355 17.03 -3.02 4.46
CA ASP A 355 17.23 -3.86 3.27
C ASP A 355 17.00 -3.10 1.95
N MET A 356 16.35 -1.93 1.99
CA MET A 356 16.12 -1.07 0.83
C MET A 356 17.22 -0.02 0.62
N ALA A 357 18.23 0.03 1.51
CA ALA A 357 19.29 1.01 1.46
C ALA A 357 20.05 1.02 0.12
N GLU A 358 20.40 -0.16 -0.40
CA GLU A 358 21.07 -0.28 -1.70
C GLU A 358 20.19 0.23 -2.84
N THR A 359 18.89 -0.07 -2.79
CA THR A 359 17.94 0.46 -3.78
C THR A 359 17.86 1.99 -3.73
N PHE A 360 17.86 2.60 -2.55
CA PHE A 360 17.86 4.06 -2.42
C PHE A 360 19.14 4.68 -2.99
N ASP A 361 20.29 4.08 -2.73
CA ASP A 361 21.58 4.52 -3.29
C ASP A 361 21.62 4.36 -4.82
N GLU A 362 21.04 3.29 -5.37
CA GLU A 362 20.86 3.14 -6.81
C GLU A 362 20.02 4.27 -7.41
N TYR A 363 18.94 4.69 -6.73
CA TYR A 363 18.11 5.80 -7.18
C TYR A 363 18.91 7.11 -7.25
N GLU A 364 19.74 7.39 -6.25
CA GLU A 364 20.65 8.55 -6.24
C GLU A 364 21.64 8.53 -7.40
N ASN A 365 22.30 7.39 -7.61
CA ASN A 365 23.27 7.22 -8.69
C ASN A 365 22.58 7.37 -10.06
N THR A 366 21.40 6.78 -10.22
CA THR A 366 20.61 6.86 -11.45
C THR A 366 20.21 8.30 -11.76
N LEU A 367 19.71 9.04 -10.75
CA LEU A 367 19.36 10.44 -10.91
C LEU A 367 20.58 11.30 -11.27
N PHE A 368 21.73 11.05 -10.64
CA PHE A 368 22.96 11.74 -10.99
C PHE A 368 23.38 11.48 -12.44
N ASP A 369 23.24 10.24 -12.93
CA ASP A 369 23.54 9.88 -14.32
C ASP A 369 22.60 10.53 -15.33
N ILE A 370 21.32 10.61 -14.99
CA ILE A 370 20.32 11.36 -15.75
C ILE A 370 20.73 12.84 -15.81
N ALA A 371 21.10 13.47 -14.68
CA ALA A 371 21.57 14.85 -14.65
C ALA A 371 22.82 15.07 -15.53
N ARG A 372 23.77 14.11 -15.53
CA ARG A 372 24.94 14.14 -16.43
C ARG A 372 24.53 14.08 -17.90
N SER A 373 23.56 13.24 -18.24
CA SER A 373 23.00 13.13 -19.59
C SER A 373 22.32 14.43 -20.03
N ILE A 374 21.48 15.00 -19.16
CA ILE A 374 20.80 16.29 -19.38
C ILE A 374 21.81 17.41 -19.61
N TYR A 375 22.84 17.51 -18.77
CA TYR A 375 23.89 18.52 -18.92
C TYR A 375 24.63 18.38 -20.26
N ARG A 376 25.00 17.15 -20.66
CA ARG A 376 25.61 16.90 -21.98
C ARG A 376 24.69 17.33 -23.12
N ALA A 377 23.40 16.99 -23.06
CA ALA A 377 22.42 17.40 -24.05
C ALA A 377 22.28 18.93 -24.13
N TYR A 378 22.25 19.61 -22.97
CA TYR A 378 22.25 21.08 -22.90
C TYR A 378 23.46 21.68 -23.62
N VAL A 379 24.68 21.19 -23.33
CA VAL A 379 25.92 21.67 -23.95
C VAL A 379 25.89 21.46 -25.47
N GLN A 380 25.51 20.25 -25.92
CA GLN A 380 25.44 19.97 -27.36
C GLN A 380 24.43 20.87 -28.08
N ARG A 381 23.26 21.10 -27.46
CA ARG A 381 22.19 21.91 -28.05
C ARG A 381 22.48 23.41 -28.03
N PHE A 382 22.72 23.99 -26.87
CA PHE A 382 22.76 25.45 -26.72
C PHE A 382 24.15 26.06 -26.90
N ILE A 383 25.21 25.30 -26.59
CA ILE A 383 26.59 25.78 -26.71
C ILE A 383 27.17 25.38 -28.07
N LYS A 384 27.12 24.09 -28.42
CA LYS A 384 27.66 23.57 -29.68
C LYS A 384 26.70 23.69 -30.88
N LYS A 385 25.48 24.19 -30.66
CA LYS A 385 24.45 24.41 -31.70
C LYS A 385 24.09 23.17 -32.51
N ARG A 386 24.17 21.98 -31.91
CA ARG A 386 23.76 20.72 -32.55
C ARG A 386 22.30 20.42 -32.23
N TYR A 387 21.59 19.82 -33.18
CA TYR A 387 20.26 19.29 -32.90
C TYR A 387 20.37 18.07 -31.99
N VAL A 388 19.71 18.13 -30.83
CA VAL A 388 19.65 17.03 -29.85
C VAL A 388 18.21 16.85 -29.38
N THR A 389 17.73 15.63 -29.48
CA THR A 389 16.46 15.19 -28.92
C THR A 389 16.68 14.60 -27.54
N VAL A 390 15.80 14.92 -26.61
CA VAL A 390 15.72 14.28 -25.29
C VAL A 390 14.24 14.00 -24.99
N PRO A 391 13.93 13.05 -24.11
CA PRO A 391 12.56 12.81 -23.69
C PRO A 391 11.94 14.00 -22.95
N ARG A 392 10.61 13.95 -22.77
CA ARG A 392 9.80 15.09 -22.36
C ARG A 392 10.17 15.62 -20.98
N GLU A 393 10.33 14.75 -20.00
CA GLU A 393 10.66 15.09 -18.61
C GLU A 393 12.06 15.71 -18.53
N GLU A 394 13.05 15.13 -19.20
CA GLU A 394 14.41 15.69 -19.28
C GLU A 394 14.43 17.03 -20.02
N PHE A 395 13.60 17.19 -21.07
CA PHE A 395 13.47 18.45 -21.78
C PHE A 395 12.91 19.56 -20.89
N ALA A 396 11.97 19.23 -19.98
CA ALA A 396 11.44 20.20 -19.03
C ALA A 396 12.57 20.79 -18.16
N VAL A 397 13.46 19.92 -17.63
CA VAL A 397 14.65 20.34 -16.86
C VAL A 397 15.59 21.19 -17.73
N ILE A 398 15.86 20.80 -18.98
CA ILE A 398 16.69 21.58 -19.92
C ILE A 398 16.09 22.97 -20.14
N ARG A 399 14.77 23.05 -20.35
CA ARG A 399 14.06 24.30 -20.61
C ARG A 399 14.11 25.23 -19.41
N GLU A 400 13.92 24.70 -18.21
CA GLU A 400 14.05 25.48 -16.96
C GLU A 400 15.48 25.97 -16.75
N CYS A 401 16.49 25.12 -16.95
CA CYS A 401 17.88 25.53 -16.94
C CYS A 401 18.14 26.65 -17.95
N HIS A 402 17.68 26.50 -19.19
CA HIS A 402 17.87 27.52 -20.22
C HIS A 402 17.18 28.84 -19.87
N SER A 403 15.96 28.77 -19.31
CA SER A 403 15.23 29.95 -18.86
C SER A 403 15.99 30.69 -17.76
N TRP A 404 16.58 29.98 -16.80
CA TRP A 404 17.46 30.56 -15.78
C TRP A 404 18.74 31.16 -16.38
N HIS A 405 19.33 30.55 -17.40
CA HIS A 405 20.47 31.15 -18.11
C HIS A 405 20.10 32.45 -18.84
N LEU A 406 18.89 32.54 -19.39
CA LEU A 406 18.45 33.69 -20.16
C LEU A 406 18.19 34.94 -19.30
N THR A 407 17.95 34.79 -18.00
CA THR A 407 17.75 35.95 -17.11
C THR A 407 19.04 36.75 -16.90
N ASP A 408 20.19 36.08 -16.87
CA ASP A 408 21.51 36.71 -16.83
C ASP A 408 22.54 35.79 -17.50
N ARG A 409 22.85 36.07 -18.77
CA ARG A 409 23.74 35.20 -19.56
C ARG A 409 25.20 35.25 -19.11
N THR A 410 25.59 36.32 -18.43
CA THR A 410 26.95 36.54 -17.94
C THR A 410 27.21 35.68 -16.70
N GLU A 411 26.32 35.78 -15.71
CA GLU A 411 26.48 35.16 -14.40
C GLU A 411 25.84 33.76 -14.32
N ASN A 412 24.72 33.52 -15.00
CA ASN A 412 24.00 32.24 -14.90
C ASN A 412 24.55 31.20 -15.87
N ARG A 413 25.79 30.77 -15.65
CA ARG A 413 26.42 29.68 -16.42
C ARG A 413 25.83 28.33 -16.01
N ILE A 414 25.34 27.57 -16.99
CA ILE A 414 24.82 26.22 -16.72
C ILE A 414 25.98 25.27 -16.41
N SER A 415 25.97 24.72 -15.20
CA SER A 415 26.84 23.66 -14.72
C SER A 415 26.05 22.38 -14.44
N LEU A 416 26.73 21.27 -14.17
CA LEU A 416 26.08 20.04 -13.72
C LEU A 416 25.32 20.26 -12.40
N ASP A 417 25.90 20.99 -11.45
CA ASP A 417 25.25 21.31 -10.18
C ASP A 417 23.95 22.09 -10.37
N GLN A 418 23.94 23.00 -11.37
CA GLN A 418 22.73 23.71 -11.73
C GLN A 418 21.64 22.75 -12.26
N VAL A 419 22.02 21.80 -13.12
CA VAL A 419 21.08 20.79 -13.62
C VAL A 419 20.53 19.95 -12.47
N VAL A 420 21.38 19.50 -11.55
CA VAL A 420 20.95 18.75 -10.35
C VAL A 420 19.99 19.59 -9.51
N ARG A 421 20.28 20.88 -9.31
CA ARG A 421 19.41 21.81 -8.58
C ARG A 421 18.02 21.90 -9.20
N VAL A 422 17.92 22.09 -10.52
CA VAL A 422 16.64 22.18 -11.24
C VAL A 422 15.93 20.82 -11.26
N MET A 423 16.66 19.73 -11.44
CA MET A 423 16.10 18.38 -11.40
C MET A 423 15.50 18.04 -10.02
N ASN A 424 16.10 18.49 -8.93
CA ASN A 424 15.56 18.30 -7.58
C ASN A 424 14.27 19.10 -7.29
N GLN A 425 13.87 20.00 -8.20
CA GLN A 425 12.59 20.72 -8.12
C GLN A 425 11.47 19.99 -8.87
N GLN A 426 11.80 18.92 -9.62
CA GLN A 426 10.81 18.14 -10.36
C GLN A 426 9.97 17.29 -9.41
N SER A 427 8.72 17.03 -9.81
CA SER A 427 7.82 16.18 -9.03
C SER A 427 8.36 14.75 -8.91
N PRO A 428 8.06 14.03 -7.81
CA PRO A 428 8.43 12.62 -7.66
C PRO A 428 8.00 11.74 -8.84
N THR A 429 6.84 12.04 -9.44
CA THR A 429 6.33 11.36 -10.65
C THR A 429 7.25 11.54 -11.85
N HIS A 430 7.68 12.78 -12.14
CA HIS A 430 8.63 13.03 -13.23
C HIS A 430 9.97 12.35 -12.98
N LEU A 431 10.48 12.41 -11.74
CA LEU A 431 11.72 11.71 -11.38
C LEU A 431 11.59 10.20 -11.63
N ASN A 432 10.48 9.59 -11.18
CA ASN A 432 10.22 8.17 -11.36
C ASN A 432 10.11 7.79 -12.85
N HIS A 433 9.49 8.62 -13.70
CA HIS A 433 9.46 8.41 -15.15
C HIS A 433 10.86 8.42 -15.76
N MET A 434 11.67 9.43 -15.42
CA MET A 434 13.06 9.51 -15.89
C MET A 434 13.87 8.28 -15.48
N ILE A 435 13.73 7.82 -14.23
CA ILE A 435 14.43 6.64 -13.71
C ILE A 435 13.98 5.36 -14.44
N ARG A 436 12.68 5.12 -14.58
CA ARG A 436 12.15 3.92 -15.26
C ARG A 436 12.64 3.85 -16.70
N ARG A 437 12.54 4.95 -17.44
CA ARG A 437 13.01 5.05 -18.81
C ARG A 437 14.52 4.82 -18.91
N PHE A 438 15.29 5.45 -18.02
CA PHE A 438 16.75 5.30 -18.00
C PHE A 438 17.19 3.86 -17.72
N LYS A 439 16.57 3.19 -16.75
CA LYS A 439 16.83 1.78 -16.46
C LYS A 439 16.47 0.88 -17.65
N LEU A 440 15.33 1.11 -18.31
CA LEU A 440 14.93 0.37 -19.51
C LEU A 440 15.93 0.52 -20.66
N GLU A 441 16.46 1.73 -20.87
CA GLU A 441 17.48 2.00 -21.88
C GLU A 441 18.80 1.30 -21.56
N GLN A 442 19.23 1.29 -20.29
CA GLN A 442 20.42 0.53 -19.88
C GLN A 442 20.27 -0.97 -20.12
N THR A 443 19.11 -1.55 -19.79
CA THR A 443 18.84 -2.97 -20.06
C THR A 443 18.94 -3.26 -21.55
N ARG A 444 18.33 -2.44 -22.40
CA ARG A 444 18.42 -2.59 -23.86
C ARG A 444 19.84 -2.50 -24.40
N GLN A 445 20.65 -1.59 -23.87
CA GLN A 445 22.06 -1.46 -24.26
C GLN A 445 22.87 -2.68 -23.85
N ASN A 446 22.63 -3.20 -22.64
CA ASN A 446 23.30 -4.41 -22.16
C ASN A 446 22.93 -5.63 -23.03
N ASP A 447 21.65 -5.81 -23.36
CA ASP A 447 21.18 -6.90 -24.22
C ASP A 447 21.82 -6.83 -25.62
N GLN A 448 21.95 -5.63 -26.19
CA GLN A 448 22.63 -5.44 -27.49
C GLN A 448 24.13 -5.74 -27.41
N THR A 449 24.79 -5.38 -26.30
CA THR A 449 26.21 -5.70 -26.12
C THR A 449 26.44 -7.21 -25.96
N ASP A 450 25.50 -7.94 -25.37
CA ASP A 450 25.61 -9.39 -25.24
C ASP A 450 25.34 -10.12 -26.57
N LEU A 451 24.46 -9.60 -27.43
CA LEU A 451 24.22 -10.13 -28.77
C LEU A 451 25.37 -9.89 -29.75
N THR A 452 26.12 -8.79 -29.58
CA THR A 452 27.23 -8.40 -30.46
C THR A 452 28.58 -8.97 -30.05
N ARG A 453 28.68 -9.63 -28.89
CA ARG A 453 29.88 -10.39 -28.54
C ARG A 453 30.03 -11.51 -29.58
N PRO A 454 31.09 -11.50 -30.41
CA PRO A 454 31.33 -12.58 -31.34
C PRO A 454 31.32 -13.87 -30.53
N ARG A 455 30.50 -14.85 -30.94
CA ARG A 455 30.57 -16.22 -30.38
C ARG A 455 32.03 -16.62 -30.54
N SER A 456 32.81 -16.45 -29.47
CA SER A 456 34.18 -16.91 -29.43
C SER A 456 34.09 -18.37 -29.79
N ASP A 457 34.70 -18.72 -30.92
CA ASP A 457 34.63 -20.03 -31.52
C ASP A 457 34.58 -21.07 -30.41
N SER A 458 33.46 -21.80 -30.33
CA SER A 458 33.41 -23.03 -29.58
C SER A 458 34.39 -23.96 -30.28
N ILE A 459 35.67 -23.83 -29.93
CA ILE A 459 36.73 -24.70 -30.35
C ILE A 459 36.31 -26.09 -29.89
N ARG A 460 35.79 -26.85 -30.86
CA ARG A 460 35.77 -28.32 -30.91
C ARG A 460 35.85 -29.01 -29.55
N SER A 461 34.70 -29.18 -28.88
CA SER A 461 34.52 -30.38 -28.08
C SER A 461 34.14 -31.53 -29.02
N ASN A 462 35.15 -32.15 -29.65
CA ASN A 462 35.02 -33.40 -30.41
C ASN A 462 34.83 -34.62 -29.47
N LYS A 463 34.00 -34.52 -28.43
CA LYS A 463 33.84 -35.61 -27.43
C LYS A 463 32.40 -36.04 -27.11
N SER A 464 31.43 -35.74 -27.96
CA SER A 464 30.07 -36.28 -27.80
C SER A 464 29.47 -36.64 -29.16
N PHE A 465 30.05 -37.65 -29.80
CA PHE A 465 29.45 -38.35 -30.95
C PHE A 465 29.46 -39.86 -30.70
N GLU A 466 29.18 -40.28 -29.48
CA GLU A 466 28.76 -41.64 -29.17
C GLU A 466 27.70 -41.52 -28.08
N GLN A 467 26.58 -42.25 -28.21
CA GLN A 467 25.37 -42.19 -27.38
C GLN A 467 24.31 -41.16 -27.83
N SER A 468 23.73 -41.40 -29.01
CA SER A 468 22.30 -41.17 -29.21
C SER A 468 21.66 -42.48 -29.69
N PRO A 469 20.62 -42.99 -28.99
CA PRO A 469 19.99 -44.26 -29.29
C PRO A 469 18.87 -44.07 -30.31
N ALA A 470 19.23 -44.16 -31.59
CA ALA A 470 18.26 -44.38 -32.64
C ALA A 470 18.87 -45.37 -33.63
N VAL A 471 18.08 -46.36 -34.03
CA VAL A 471 18.42 -47.51 -34.90
C VAL A 471 18.99 -48.72 -34.16
N ARG A 472 18.10 -49.59 -33.68
CA ARG A 472 18.03 -51.02 -34.07
C ARG A 472 16.81 -51.71 -33.42
N ASN A 473 15.77 -51.90 -34.22
CA ASN A 473 14.82 -53.00 -34.07
C ASN A 473 15.50 -54.29 -34.57
N ILE A 474 15.48 -55.36 -33.76
CA ILE A 474 15.28 -56.78 -34.13
C ILE A 474 15.15 -57.55 -32.79
N ASN A 475 13.97 -58.12 -32.54
CA ASN A 475 13.70 -59.23 -31.63
C ASN A 475 13.89 -60.56 -32.41
N PRO A 476 14.13 -61.76 -31.82
CA PRO A 476 13.40 -62.26 -30.64
C PRO A 476 14.09 -63.29 -29.66
N THR A 477 13.40 -63.53 -28.53
CA THR A 477 13.23 -64.81 -27.76
C THR A 477 14.30 -65.30 -26.74
N PRO A 478 13.92 -66.12 -25.71
CA PRO A 478 14.24 -65.87 -24.29
C PRO A 478 15.04 -66.99 -23.55
N THR A 479 15.27 -66.77 -22.24
CA THR A 479 15.67 -67.67 -21.11
C THR A 479 17.09 -67.42 -20.49
N PRO A 480 17.44 -67.94 -19.28
CA PRO A 480 17.28 -67.32 -17.94
C PRO A 480 18.64 -67.24 -17.15
N PRO A 481 18.77 -67.38 -15.79
CA PRO A 481 19.00 -66.26 -14.86
C PRO A 481 20.27 -66.35 -13.93
N VAL A 482 20.55 -65.26 -13.16
CA VAL A 482 21.39 -65.15 -11.91
C VAL A 482 22.95 -65.18 -12.12
N PRO A 483 23.90 -64.70 -11.24
CA PRO A 483 23.88 -64.01 -9.91
C PRO A 483 24.71 -62.68 -9.77
N PRO A 484 24.81 -62.09 -8.54
CA PRO A 484 25.26 -60.72 -8.25
C PRO A 484 26.71 -60.60 -7.72
N LEU A 485 27.34 -59.42 -7.87
CA LEU A 485 28.52 -58.95 -7.10
C LEU A 485 28.61 -57.41 -7.24
N LEU A 486 28.43 -56.63 -6.16
CA LEU A 486 29.38 -56.23 -5.11
C LEU A 486 30.37 -55.11 -5.50
N LEU A 487 30.35 -54.08 -4.64
CA LEU A 487 31.42 -53.14 -4.24
C LEU A 487 31.79 -51.98 -5.18
N GLY A 488 31.81 -50.77 -4.59
CA GLY A 488 32.43 -49.60 -5.21
C GLY A 488 32.17 -48.28 -4.49
N ASN A 489 32.95 -48.01 -3.44
CA ASN A 489 32.90 -46.85 -2.56
C ASN A 489 33.16 -45.47 -3.21
N ASN A 490 32.76 -44.45 -2.44
CA ASN A 490 33.35 -43.11 -2.27
C ASN A 490 33.04 -42.01 -3.31
N THR A 491 32.46 -40.92 -2.83
CA THR A 491 33.21 -39.66 -2.66
C THR A 491 32.49 -38.64 -1.79
N ALA A 492 33.25 -38.04 -0.87
CA ALA A 492 32.83 -37.05 0.11
C ALA A 492 32.60 -35.67 -0.52
N VAL A 493 31.47 -35.04 -0.19
CA VAL A 493 31.16 -33.65 -0.56
C VAL A 493 31.68 -32.70 0.53
N LYS A 494 32.72 -31.93 0.21
CA LYS A 494 33.23 -30.83 1.04
C LYS A 494 32.25 -29.64 0.98
N LYS A 495 31.55 -29.36 2.08
CA LYS A 495 30.82 -28.10 2.29
C LYS A 495 31.79 -26.94 2.55
N LYS A 496 31.80 -25.93 1.68
CA LYS A 496 32.44 -24.63 1.95
C LYS A 496 31.50 -23.77 2.80
N LYS A 497 31.94 -23.39 4.00
CA LYS A 497 31.30 -22.37 4.84
C LYS A 497 31.60 -20.97 4.28
N ALA A 498 30.56 -20.23 3.89
CA ALA A 498 30.65 -18.80 3.64
C ALA A 498 30.55 -18.06 4.98
N ARG A 499 31.57 -17.23 5.29
CA ARG A 499 31.55 -16.29 6.42
C ARG A 499 30.89 -14.99 5.93
N SER A 500 29.71 -14.68 6.47
CA SER A 500 29.11 -13.34 6.38
C SER A 500 29.85 -12.39 7.33
N ARG A 501 30.38 -11.28 6.79
CA ARG A 501 30.88 -10.14 7.57
C ARG A 501 29.85 -9.02 7.46
N THR A 502 29.17 -8.73 8.56
CA THR A 502 28.27 -7.58 8.69
C THR A 502 29.11 -6.33 8.96
N THR A 503 29.41 -5.56 7.92
CA THR A 503 29.98 -4.21 8.05
C THR A 503 28.85 -3.21 8.24
N ALA A 504 28.91 -2.39 9.29
CA ALA A 504 27.96 -1.30 9.51
C ALA A 504 28.07 -0.28 8.36
N ILE A 505 27.04 -0.21 7.52
CA ILE A 505 26.96 0.75 6.41
C ILE A 505 26.54 2.10 7.03
N LEU A 506 27.48 3.04 7.12
CA LEU A 506 27.15 4.43 7.39
C LEU A 506 26.46 5.01 6.14
N PRO A 507 25.29 5.65 6.27
CA PRO A 507 24.58 6.21 5.13
C PRO A 507 25.45 7.25 4.42
N ARG A 508 25.57 7.14 3.10
CA ARG A 508 26.25 8.15 2.28
C ARG A 508 25.53 9.49 2.48
N LYS A 509 26.31 10.57 2.66
CA LYS A 509 25.75 11.92 2.72
C LYS A 509 25.01 12.19 1.41
N PRO A 510 23.82 12.81 1.43
CA PRO A 510 23.10 13.17 0.20
C PRO A 510 24.02 13.95 -0.73
N LEU A 511 23.91 13.70 -2.04
CA LEU A 511 24.79 14.24 -3.09
C LEU A 511 24.88 15.78 -3.09
N TYR A 512 23.98 16.47 -2.38
CA TYR A 512 24.05 17.89 -2.17
C TYR A 512 23.46 18.29 -0.81
N VAL A 513 24.27 18.92 0.04
CA VAL A 513 23.80 19.72 1.18
C VAL A 513 23.84 21.17 0.71
N PRO A 514 22.70 21.89 0.66
CA PRO A 514 22.71 23.32 0.33
C PRO A 514 23.69 24.03 1.27
N LYS A 515 24.63 24.80 0.70
CA LYS A 515 25.46 25.68 1.51
C LYS A 515 24.53 26.61 2.28
N LYS A 516 24.62 26.64 3.62
CA LYS A 516 23.97 27.67 4.44
C LYS A 516 24.34 29.02 3.80
N LYS A 517 23.33 29.80 3.39
CA LYS A 517 23.57 31.21 3.05
C LYS A 517 24.25 31.82 4.28
N THR A 518 25.48 32.29 4.11
CA THR A 518 26.12 33.17 5.07
C THR A 518 25.15 34.33 5.28
N ALA A 519 24.74 34.55 6.54
CA ALA A 519 23.90 35.68 6.88
C ALA A 519 24.60 36.95 6.37
N VAL A 520 23.87 37.74 5.59
CA VAL A 520 24.30 39.10 5.25
C VAL A 520 24.37 39.85 6.59
N PRO A 521 25.50 40.48 6.94
CA PRO A 521 25.57 41.27 8.16
C PRO A 521 24.50 42.36 8.10
N GLU A 522 23.72 42.47 9.18
CA GLU A 522 22.78 43.57 9.36
C GLU A 522 23.50 44.91 9.18
N PRO A 523 22.89 45.89 8.50
CA PRO A 523 23.47 47.21 8.40
C PRO A 523 23.55 47.83 9.80
N GLU A 524 24.76 48.25 10.19
CA GLU A 524 25.00 48.99 11.42
C GLU A 524 24.11 50.23 11.46
N HIS A 525 23.29 50.33 12.51
CA HIS A 525 22.56 51.55 12.84
C HIS A 525 23.57 52.68 13.09
N ILE A 526 23.65 53.61 12.15
CA ILE A 526 24.24 54.94 12.37
C ILE A 526 23.39 55.60 13.47
N LYS A 527 24.02 55.85 14.61
CA LYS A 527 23.48 56.75 15.63
C LYS A 527 23.84 58.16 15.21
N ASP A 528 22.82 58.97 14.93
CA ASP A 528 22.96 60.40 14.80
C ASP A 528 23.14 61.01 16.19
N ASP A 529 24.26 61.72 16.38
CA ASP A 529 24.48 62.76 17.40
C ASP A 529 24.38 64.14 16.74
#